data_AF-A0A9R1SA24-F1
#
_entry.id   AF-A0A9R1SA24-F1
#
_cell.length_a   1.000
_cell.length_b   1.000
_cell.length_c   1.000
_cell.angle_alpha   90.00
_cell.angle_beta   90.00
_cell.angle_gamma   90.00
#
_symmetry.space_group_name_H-M   'P 1'
#
loop_
_entity.id
_entity.type
_entity.pdbx_description
1 polymer ?
#
loop_
_entity_poly.entity_id
_entity_poly.type
_entity_poly.pdbx_seq_one_letter_code
_entity_poly.pdbx_strand_id
1 'polypeptide(L)'
;MFITFSKGNAIHREEIFEYFKQKWGDCVVRVLMEKTKGGHMPMYGRIIFKTEAILKLVLNGERLVKISIGQHEIWLRKYVPKPTNTAA
;
A
#
# COMPACT_ATOMS: atom_id res chain seq x y z
N MET A 1 2.63 -4.49 3.15
CA MET A 1 1.65 -4.65 2.05
C MET A 1 2.10 -3.82 0.87
N PHE A 2 1.94 -4.33 -0.34
CA PHE A 2 2.20 -3.61 -1.58
C PHE A 2 0.88 -3.12 -2.16
N ILE A 3 0.85 -1.87 -2.62
CA ILE A 3 -0.33 -1.26 -3.23
C ILE A 3 0.00 -0.71 -4.62
N THR A 4 -0.96 -0.75 -5.54
CA THR A 4 -0.83 -0.14 -6.87
C THR A 4 -2.06 0.69 -7.22
N PHE A 5 -1.83 1.74 -7.99
CA PHE A 5 -2.84 2.71 -8.42
C PHE A 5 -3.13 2.55 -9.90
N SER A 6 -4.34 2.88 -10.32
CA SER A 6 -4.63 3.10 -11.74
C SER A 6 -3.83 4.31 -12.26
N LYS A 7 -3.42 4.27 -13.52
CA LYS A 7 -2.61 5.34 -14.13
C LYS A 7 -3.31 6.69 -14.00
N GLY A 8 -2.60 7.68 -13.45
CA GLY A 8 -3.13 9.04 -13.24
C GLY A 8 -4.12 9.19 -12.09
N ASN A 9 -4.36 8.13 -11.31
CA ASN A 9 -5.30 8.13 -10.20
C ASN A 9 -4.61 7.81 -8.86
N ALA A 10 -3.42 8.40 -8.65
CA ALA A 10 -2.66 8.19 -7.44
C ALA A 10 -3.30 8.93 -6.26
N ILE A 11 -3.40 8.25 -5.13
CA ILE A 11 -3.92 8.79 -3.89
C ILE A 11 -2.78 9.30 -3.00
N HIS A 12 -3.04 10.32 -2.19
CA HIS A 12 -2.03 10.85 -1.27
C HIS A 12 -1.72 9.86 -0.14
N ARG A 13 -0.48 9.94 0.35
CA ARG A 13 0.04 9.06 1.41
C ARG A 13 -0.81 9.16 2.68
N GLU A 14 -1.23 10.37 3.01
CA GLU A 14 -2.01 10.72 4.19
C GLU A 14 -3.41 10.11 4.13
N GLU A 15 -4.07 10.14 2.97
CA GLU A 15 -5.39 9.52 2.79
C GLU A 15 -5.33 8.00 2.96
N ILE A 16 -4.30 7.34 2.42
CA ILE A 16 -4.07 5.91 2.67
C ILE A 16 -3.89 5.67 4.17
N PHE A 17 -3.03 6.45 4.83
CA PHE A 17 -2.75 6.30 6.25
C PHE A 17 -4.02 6.41 7.09
N GLU A 18 -4.81 7.46 6.87
CA GLU A 18 -6.06 7.71 7.59
C GLU A 18 -7.14 6.67 7.29
N TYR A 19 -7.29 6.21 6.04
CA TYR A 19 -8.25 5.15 5.71
C TYR A 19 -8.02 3.89 6.54
N PHE A 20 -6.77 3.40 6.58
CA PHE A 20 -6.44 2.19 7.35
C PHE A 20 -6.56 2.43 8.86
N LYS A 21 -6.18 3.62 9.34
CA LYS A 21 -6.29 3.99 10.74
C LYS A 21 -7.74 4.06 11.21
N GLN A 22 -8.63 4.65 10.41
CA GLN A 22 -10.06 4.76 10.74
C GLN A 22 -10.74 3.39 10.75
N LYS A 23 -10.34 2.48 9.86
CA LYS A 23 -11.00 1.18 9.69
C LYS A 23 -10.53 0.11 10.67
N TRP A 24 -9.26 0.11 11.05
CA TRP A 24 -8.66 -0.93 11.91
C TRP A 24 -7.92 -0.38 13.13
N GLY A 25 -8.12 0.89 13.46
CA GLY A 25 -7.43 1.57 14.55
C GLY A 25 -5.96 1.87 14.22
N ASP A 26 -5.17 2.16 15.26
CA ASP A 26 -3.76 2.51 15.13
C ASP A 26 -2.87 1.31 14.71
N CYS A 27 -2.96 0.95 13.44
CA CYS A 27 -2.39 -0.26 12.83
C CYS A 27 -1.26 0.02 11.83
N VAL A 28 -1.12 1.26 11.35
CA VAL A 28 -0.14 1.65 10.33
C VAL A 28 1.07 2.29 10.98
N VAL A 29 2.26 1.78 10.65
CA VAL A 29 3.54 2.39 11.04
C VAL A 29 3.92 3.48 10.05
N ARG A 30 3.82 3.18 8.75
CA ARG A 30 4.22 4.11 7.68
C ARG A 30 3.63 3.72 6.33
N VAL A 31 3.36 4.72 5.50
CA VAL A 31 3.10 4.54 4.07
C VAL A 31 4.29 5.12 3.29
N LEU A 32 4.81 4.34 2.33
CA LEU A 32 5.90 4.71 1.44
C LEU A 32 5.37 4.74 0.01
N MET A 33 5.56 5.85 -0.69
CA MET A 33 5.17 6.00 -2.09
C MET A 33 6.38 5.77 -3.00
N GLU A 34 6.14 5.36 -4.24
CA GLU A 34 7.13 5.39 -5.30
C GLU A 34 7.78 6.79 -5.40
N LYS A 35 9.10 6.83 -5.57
CA LYS A 35 9.81 8.08 -5.89
C LYS A 35 9.71 8.30 -7.40
N THR A 36 8.97 9.33 -7.80
CA THR A 36 8.83 9.69 -9.21
C THR A 36 9.78 10.83 -9.59
N LYS A 37 10.15 10.89 -10.87
CA LYS A 37 10.89 12.01 -11.47
C LYS A 37 9.94 12.84 -12.33
N GLY A 38 10.25 14.11 -12.55
CA GLY A 38 9.55 14.95 -13.53
C GLY A 38 8.06 15.21 -13.24
N GLY A 39 7.63 15.20 -11.97
CA GLY A 39 6.24 15.48 -11.60
C GLY A 39 5.24 14.35 -11.91
N HIS A 40 5.71 13.18 -12.32
CA HIS A 40 4.84 12.03 -12.53
C HIS A 40 4.18 11.60 -11.21
N MET A 41 2.92 11.15 -11.28
CA MET A 41 2.24 10.56 -10.13
C MET A 41 2.79 9.16 -9.82
N PRO A 42 2.90 8.76 -8.54
CA PRO A 42 3.34 7.43 -8.15
C PRO A 42 2.34 6.37 -8.64
N MET A 43 2.84 5.22 -9.11
CA MET A 43 1.99 4.11 -9.57
C MET A 43 1.87 2.99 -8.52
N TYR A 44 2.74 2.99 -7.52
CA TYR A 44 2.68 2.02 -6.44
C TYR A 44 3.21 2.58 -5.12
N GLY A 45 2.96 1.83 -4.06
CA GLY A 45 3.41 2.14 -2.72
C GLY A 45 3.54 0.89 -1.85
N ARG A 46 3.96 1.12 -0.61
CA ARG A 46 4.07 0.11 0.43
C ARG A 46 3.47 0.64 1.72
N ILE A 47 2.63 -0.16 2.35
CA ILE A 47 2.11 0.11 3.70
C ILE A 47 2.83 -0.84 4.67
N ILE A 48 3.40 -0.27 5.72
CA ILE A 48 4.01 -1.00 6.83
C ILE A 48 2.98 -1.01 7.97
N PHE A 49 2.48 -2.19 8.29
CA PHE A 49 1.59 -2.41 9.44
C PHE A 49 2.37 -2.78 10.67
N LYS A 50 1.80 -2.53 11.85
CA LYS A 50 2.39 -2.92 13.14
C LYS A 50 2.43 -4.43 13.33
N THR A 51 1.47 -5.17 12.78
CA THR A 51 1.37 -6.62 12.94
C THR A 51 0.97 -7.30 11.61
N GLU A 52 1.36 -8.57 11.45
CA GLU A 52 0.95 -9.37 10.29
C GLU A 52 -0.55 -9.71 10.33
N ALA A 53 -1.17 -9.74 11.52
CA ALA A 53 -2.59 -10.00 11.68
C ALA A 53 -3.47 -9.04 10.85
N ILE A 54 -3.11 -7.75 10.81
CA ILE A 54 -3.80 -6.74 10.01
C ILE A 54 -3.65 -7.03 8.51
N LEU A 55 -2.48 -7.47 8.06
CA LEU A 55 -2.28 -7.84 6.67
C LEU A 55 -3.18 -9.02 6.26
N LYS A 56 -3.29 -10.04 7.12
CA LYS A 56 -4.18 -11.19 6.89
C LYS A 56 -5.65 -10.76 6.88
N LEU A 57 -6.04 -9.87 7.79
CA LEU A 57 -7.40 -9.33 7.88
C LEU A 57 -7.78 -8.52 6.62
N VAL A 58 -6.89 -7.63 6.16
CA VAL A 58 -7.14 -6.82 4.96
C VAL A 58 -7.23 -7.69 3.70
N LEU A 59 -6.38 -8.70 3.59
CA LEU A 59 -6.38 -9.59 2.43
C LEU A 59 -7.49 -10.65 2.51
N ASN A 60 -7.99 -10.99 3.69
CA ASN A 60 -9.06 -11.96 3.91
C ASN A 60 -8.88 -13.30 3.15
N GLY A 61 -7.64 -13.81 3.12
CA GLY A 61 -7.30 -15.05 2.39
C GLY A 61 -6.99 -14.85 0.90
N GLU A 62 -7.31 -13.70 0.32
CA GLU A 62 -7.07 -13.41 -1.09
C GLU A 62 -5.64 -12.96 -1.37
N ARG A 63 -5.14 -13.31 -2.57
CA ARG A 63 -3.80 -12.90 -3.01
C ARG A 63 -3.74 -11.45 -3.46
N LEU A 64 -4.85 -10.95 -4.00
CA LEU A 64 -4.98 -9.63 -4.58
C LEU A 64 -6.39 -9.10 -4.28
N VAL A 65 -6.48 -8.00 -3.55
CA VAL A 65 -7.76 -7.38 -3.18
C VAL A 65 -7.84 -6.00 -3.82
N LYS A 66 -9.01 -5.66 -4.35
CA LYS A 66 -9.34 -4.31 -4.82
C LYS A 66 -10.18 -3.60 -3.75
N ILE A 67 -9.82 -2.39 -3.38
CA ILE A 67 -10.65 -1.55 -2.50
C ILE A 67 -10.79 -0.15 -3.08
N SER A 68 -11.81 0.56 -2.60
CA SER A 68 -12.01 1.97 -2.88
C SER A 68 -11.68 2.81 -1.65
N ILE A 69 -10.86 3.86 -1.85
CA ILE A 69 -10.59 4.92 -0.88
C ILE A 69 -11.02 6.24 -1.52
N GLY A 70 -12.12 6.81 -1.04
CA GLY A 70 -12.76 7.94 -1.71
C GLY A 70 -13.17 7.55 -3.15
N GLN A 71 -12.70 8.31 -4.13
CA GLN A 71 -12.93 8.04 -5.56
C GLN A 71 -11.83 7.19 -6.20
N HIS A 72 -10.81 6.77 -5.43
CA HIS A 72 -9.68 6.02 -5.93
C HIS A 72 -9.85 4.52 -5.71
N GLU A 73 -9.68 3.76 -6.79
CA GLU A 73 -9.58 2.30 -6.71
C GLU A 73 -8.12 1.88 -6.65
N ILE A 74 -7.77 1.09 -5.63
CA ILE A 74 -6.41 0.61 -5.43
C ILE A 74 -6.39 -0.90 -5.27
N TRP A 75 -5.28 -1.51 -5.71
CA TRP A 75 -5.04 -2.93 -5.56
C TRP A 75 -4.05 -3.20 -4.44
N LEU A 76 -4.25 -4.29 -3.70
CA LEU A 76 -3.47 -4.66 -2.53
C LEU A 76 -3.02 -6.10 -2.62
N ARG A 77 -1.75 -6.34 -2.28
CA ARG A 77 -1.21 -7.69 -2.14
C ARG A 77 -0.13 -7.77 -1.08
N LYS A 78 0.23 -8.99 -0.65
CA LYS A 78 1.40 -9.20 0.20
C LYS A 78 2.65 -8.67 -0.52
N TYR A 79 3.46 -7.89 0.20
CA TYR A 79 4.74 -7.43 -0.32
C TYR A 79 5.72 -8.59 -0.33
N VAL A 80 6.41 -8.78 -1.45
CA VAL A 80 7.50 -9.75 -1.59
C VAL A 80 8.77 -8.94 -1.83
N PRO A 81 9.76 -8.98 -0.92
CA PRO A 81 11.03 -8.31 -1.15
C PRO A 81 11.72 -8.92 -2.38
N LYS A 82 12.38 -8.07 -3.16
CA LYS A 82 13.29 -8.59 -4.19
C LYS A 82 14.48 -9.23 -3.46
N PRO A 83 15.02 -10.36 -3.95
CA PRO A 83 16.27 -10.89 -3.42
C PRO A 83 17.31 -9.78 -3.54
N THR A 84 17.88 -9.36 -2.40
CA THR A 84 19.07 -8.53 -2.41
C THR A 84 20.20 -9.44 -2.84
N ASN A 85 20.74 -9.24 -4.04
CA ASN A 85 22.00 -9.87 -4.41
C ASN A 85 23.12 -9.15 -3.64
N THR A 86 23.18 -9.36 -2.33
CA THR A 86 24.26 -8.88 -1.48
C THR A 86 25.40 -9.90 -1.58
N ALA A 87 26.06 -9.89 -2.73
CA ALA A 87 27.36 -10.49 -2.92
C ALA A 87 28.25 -9.40 -3.53
N ALA A 88 28.96 -8.69 -2.66
CA ALA A 88 30.21 -7.95 -2.92
C ALA A 88 30.79 -7.53 -1.56
#